data_AF-A0A8J6XGA6-F1
#
_entry.id   AF-A0A8J6XGA6-F1
#
_cell.length_a   1.000
_cell.length_b   1.000
_cell.length_c   1.000
_cell.angle_alpha   90.00
_cell.angle_beta   90.00
_cell.angle_gamma   90.00
#
_symmetry.space_group_name_H-M   'P 1'
#
loop_
_entity.id
_entity.type
_entity.pdbx_description
1 polymer ?
#
loop_
_entity_poly.entity_id
_entity_poly.type
_entity_poly.pdbx_seq_one_letter_code
_entity_poly.pdbx_strand_id
1 'polypeptide(L)'
;MDKPFLTPNPQEFKLYVYWIVGSSQKLSAEFKDCKWIPRIDETLILPIDEEEWHKFKVTDVVYDFKKQCVRVWCKPKDIIPQKNSICREEPSPSPGLYDFEKRAQQELDRVEARQRQEKIERQSRLEQEFARVEMEEVDLELEKLKAEMRQQ
;
A
#
# COMPACT_ATOMS: atom_id res chain seq x y z
N MET A 1 2.10 37.25 31.82
CA MET A 1 0.86 36.68 31.26
C MET A 1 1.24 35.95 30.00
N ASP A 2 1.46 34.65 30.13
CA ASP A 2 1.80 33.79 29.01
C ASP A 2 0.55 33.67 28.13
N LYS A 3 0.68 34.09 26.86
CA LYS A 3 -0.38 33.86 25.87
C LYS A 3 -0.58 32.34 25.79
N PRO A 4 -1.82 31.82 25.91
CA PRO A 4 -2.05 30.40 25.72
C PRO A 4 -1.50 30.03 24.34
N PHE A 5 -0.76 28.94 24.28
CA PHE A 5 -0.38 28.31 23.01
C PHE A 5 -1.65 28.21 22.17
N LEU A 6 -1.78 29.10 21.18
CA LEU A 6 -2.73 28.95 20.09
C LEU A 6 -2.29 27.66 19.42
N THR A 7 -2.94 26.55 19.78
CA THR A 7 -2.84 25.32 19.00
C THR A 7 -3.29 25.72 17.60
N PRO A 8 -2.39 25.73 16.61
CA PRO A 8 -2.72 26.28 15.31
C PRO A 8 -3.88 25.48 14.75
N ASN A 9 -4.94 26.24 14.43
CA ASN A 9 -6.04 25.95 13.51
C ASN A 9 -5.86 24.61 12.76
N PRO A 10 -6.79 23.64 12.80
CA PRO A 10 -6.63 22.38 12.06
C PRO A 10 -6.35 22.75 10.60
N GLN A 11 -5.11 22.57 10.17
CA GLN A 11 -4.65 23.05 8.87
C GLN A 11 -5.55 22.41 7.82
N GLU A 12 -6.35 23.25 7.17
CA GLU A 12 -7.18 22.84 6.05
C GLU A 12 -6.24 22.35 4.94
N PHE A 13 -6.56 21.19 4.37
CA PHE A 13 -5.76 20.57 3.33
C PHE A 13 -6.63 20.15 2.15
N LYS A 14 -5.99 19.93 1.01
CA LYS A 14 -6.64 19.31 -0.15
C LYS A 14 -6.58 17.80 -0.01
N LEU A 15 -7.72 17.13 -0.08
CA LEU A 15 -7.82 15.68 -0.07
C LEU A 15 -8.08 15.16 -1.49
N TYR A 16 -7.20 14.30 -1.96
CA TYR A 16 -7.34 13.57 -3.21
C TYR A 16 -7.65 12.11 -2.89
N VAL A 17 -8.82 11.63 -3.30
CA VAL A 17 -9.21 10.23 -3.12
C VAL A 17 -9.16 9.54 -4.47
N TYR A 18 -8.53 8.38 -4.54
CA TYR A 18 -8.39 7.54 -5.73
C TYR A 18 -8.97 6.16 -5.45
N TRP A 19 -9.76 5.64 -6.38
CA TRP A 19 -10.32 4.29 -6.28
C TRP A 19 -10.41 3.61 -7.64
N ILE A 20 -10.44 2.28 -7.62
CA ILE A 20 -10.51 1.44 -8.82
C ILE A 20 -11.81 0.66 -8.81
N VAL A 21 -12.54 0.71 -9.92
CA VAL A 21 -13.75 -0.06 -10.17
C VAL A 21 -13.46 -1.15 -11.20
N GLY A 22 -13.88 -2.38 -10.91
CA GLY A 22 -13.65 -3.53 -11.77
C GLY A 22 -12.15 -3.82 -11.96
N SER A 23 -11.76 -4.15 -13.20
CA SER A 23 -10.39 -4.54 -13.54
C SER A 23 -9.48 -3.38 -13.97
N SER A 24 -10.01 -2.19 -14.26
CA SER A 24 -9.19 -1.13 -14.86
C SER A 24 -9.70 0.31 -14.69
N GLN A 25 -10.96 0.53 -14.33
CA GLN A 25 -11.49 1.90 -14.29
C GLN A 25 -10.99 2.63 -13.05
N LYS A 26 -10.16 3.66 -13.26
CA LYS A 26 -9.61 4.50 -12.20
C LYS A 26 -10.46 5.76 -12.06
N LEU A 27 -10.90 6.05 -10.84
CA LEU A 27 -11.69 7.22 -10.49
C LEU A 27 -10.98 8.04 -9.43
N SER A 28 -11.25 9.35 -9.41
CA SER A 28 -10.67 10.27 -8.43
C SER A 28 -11.59 11.43 -8.08
N ALA A 29 -11.50 11.90 -6.84
CA ALA A 29 -12.18 13.09 -6.36
C ALA A 29 -11.20 14.01 -5.62
N GLU A 30 -11.37 15.32 -5.80
CA GLU A 30 -10.68 16.35 -5.04
C GLU A 30 -11.67 17.02 -4.09
N PHE A 31 -11.33 17.04 -2.81
CA PHE A 31 -12.03 17.80 -1.78
C PHE A 31 -11.10 18.89 -1.26
N LYS A 32 -11.63 20.10 -1.13
CA LYS A 32 -10.91 21.27 -0.61
C LYS A 32 -11.29 21.50 0.85
N ASP A 33 -10.45 22.28 1.53
CA ASP A 33 -10.68 22.75 2.91
C ASP A 33 -11.01 21.62 3.91
N CYS A 34 -10.39 20.45 3.70
CA CYS A 34 -10.64 19.27 4.50
C CYS A 34 -9.99 19.39 5.87
N LYS A 35 -10.71 18.94 6.90
CA LYS A 35 -10.24 18.84 8.29
C LYS A 35 -10.17 17.40 8.80
N TRP A 36 -10.56 16.44 7.96
CA TRP A 36 -10.63 15.03 8.29
C TRP A 36 -9.83 14.21 7.28
N ILE A 37 -8.92 13.39 7.82
CA ILE A 37 -8.07 12.48 7.05
C ILE A 37 -8.62 11.06 7.23
N PRO A 38 -9.02 10.36 6.15
CA PRO A 38 -9.37 8.96 6.20
C PRO A 38 -8.22 8.11 6.76
N ARG A 39 -8.54 7.11 7.58
CA ARG A 39 -7.56 6.17 8.15
C ARG A 39 -7.40 4.95 7.26
N ILE A 40 -6.23 4.31 7.32
CA ILE A 40 -6.05 2.98 6.72
C ILE A 40 -7.10 2.02 7.30
N ASP A 41 -7.63 1.15 6.44
CA ASP A 41 -8.73 0.23 6.70
C ASP A 41 -10.12 0.85 6.91
N GLU A 42 -10.23 2.18 6.92
CA GLU A 42 -11.52 2.86 6.95
C GLU A 42 -12.33 2.57 5.68
N THR A 43 -13.66 2.51 5.79
CA THR A 43 -14.54 2.31 4.64
C THR A 43 -15.12 3.65 4.19
N LEU A 44 -14.85 4.03 2.95
CA LEU A 44 -15.43 5.19 2.28
C LEU A 44 -16.56 4.74 1.35
N ILE A 45 -17.57 5.59 1.19
CA ILE A 45 -18.62 5.42 0.19
C ILE A 45 -18.32 6.41 -0.93
N LEU A 46 -17.99 5.91 -2.12
CA LEU A 46 -17.51 6.72 -3.25
C LEU A 46 -18.37 6.42 -4.49
N PRO A 47 -18.64 7.43 -5.33
CA PRO A 47 -19.43 7.25 -6.54
C PRO A 47 -18.66 6.46 -7.60
N ILE A 48 -19.35 5.62 -8.37
CA ILE A 48 -18.82 4.96 -9.58
C ILE A 48 -19.30 5.72 -10.82
N ASP A 49 -20.56 6.14 -10.81
CA ASP A 49 -21.19 7.03 -11.78
C ASP A 49 -22.15 8.02 -11.06
N GLU A 50 -23.02 8.70 -11.80
CA GLU A 50 -23.96 9.67 -11.23
C GLU A 50 -25.05 9.04 -10.34
N GLU A 51 -25.31 7.74 -10.48
CA GLU A 51 -26.43 7.04 -9.84
C GLU A 51 -25.96 5.96 -8.85
N GLU A 52 -24.70 5.53 -8.94
CA GLU A 52 -24.17 4.36 -8.26
C GLU A 52 -23.06 4.71 -7.26
N TRP A 53 -23.24 4.28 -6.00
CA TRP A 53 -22.30 4.52 -4.89
C TRP A 53 -21.84 3.21 -4.28
N HIS A 54 -20.53 3.04 -4.12
CA HIS A 54 -19.93 1.79 -3.66
C HIS A 54 -19.02 1.97 -2.45
N LYS A 55 -18.86 0.89 -1.69
CA LYS A 55 -17.98 0.84 -0.52
C LYS A 55 -16.56 0.49 -0.93
N PHE A 56 -15.62 1.36 -0.60
CA PHE A 56 -14.20 1.15 -0.80
C PHE A 56 -13.48 1.19 0.53
N LYS A 57 -12.48 0.33 0.70
CA LYS A 57 -11.61 0.29 1.86
C LYS A 57 -10.34 1.08 1.57
N VAL A 58 -9.97 1.99 2.46
CA VAL A 58 -8.72 2.75 2.37
C VAL A 58 -7.54 1.80 2.56
N THR A 59 -6.63 1.80 1.61
CA THR A 59 -5.42 0.95 1.63
C THR A 59 -4.15 1.74 1.86
N ASP A 60 -4.12 3.02 1.49
CA ASP A 60 -2.94 3.85 1.66
C ASP A 60 -3.32 5.33 1.82
N VAL A 61 -2.52 6.05 2.60
CA VAL A 61 -2.70 7.47 2.93
C VAL A 61 -1.34 8.15 2.91
N VAL A 62 -1.12 9.05 1.95
CA VAL A 62 0.13 9.78 1.75
C VAL A 62 -0.10 11.26 2.03
N TYR A 63 0.67 11.82 2.97
CA TYR A 63 0.63 13.23 3.31
C TYR A 63 1.80 13.99 2.67
N ASP A 64 1.51 15.03 1.89
CA ASP A 64 2.50 15.97 1.35
C ASP A 64 2.47 17.28 2.17
N PHE A 65 3.41 17.39 3.12
CA PHE A 65 3.55 18.57 3.98
C PHE A 65 3.91 19.85 3.21
N LYS A 66 4.60 19.73 2.07
CA LYS A 66 5.00 20.90 1.28
C LYS A 66 3.80 21.50 0.54
N LYS A 67 2.87 20.65 0.10
CA LYS A 67 1.69 21.06 -0.68
C LYS A 67 0.41 21.15 0.14
N GLN A 68 0.46 20.84 1.45
CA GLN A 68 -0.70 20.73 2.32
C GLN A 68 -1.81 19.90 1.66
N CYS A 69 -1.44 18.72 1.18
CA CYS A 69 -2.38 17.81 0.54
C CYS A 69 -2.21 16.38 1.01
N VAL A 70 -3.33 15.65 0.99
CA VAL A 70 -3.43 14.26 1.38
C VAL A 70 -3.93 13.48 0.19
N ARG A 71 -3.29 12.35 -0.09
CA ARG A 71 -3.68 11.43 -1.15
C ARG A 71 -4.08 10.11 -0.51
N VAL A 72 -5.25 9.62 -0.87
CA VAL A 72 -5.84 8.40 -0.30
C VAL A 72 -6.14 7.43 -1.42
N TRP A 73 -5.68 6.20 -1.26
CA TRP A 73 -5.98 5.11 -2.18
C TRP A 73 -6.98 4.16 -1.56
N CYS A 74 -8.01 3.82 -2.32
CA CYS A 74 -9.07 2.92 -1.88
C CYS A 74 -9.23 1.74 -2.85
N LYS A 75 -9.56 0.56 -2.31
CA LYS A 75 -9.90 -0.64 -3.07
C LYS A 75 -11.33 -1.07 -2.79
N PRO A 76 -12.04 -1.72 -3.73
CA PRO A 76 -13.38 -2.24 -3.47
C PRO A 76 -13.40 -3.11 -2.21
N LYS A 77 -14.36 -2.87 -1.31
CA LYS A 77 -14.48 -3.64 -0.07
C LYS A 77 -14.98 -5.06 -0.35
N ASP A 78 -15.77 -5.21 -1.42
CA ASP A 78 -16.32 -6.48 -1.88
C ASP A 78 -15.87 -6.71 -3.33
N ILE A 79 -14.95 -7.66 -3.55
CA ILE A 79 -14.77 -8.24 -4.88
C ILE A 79 -15.98 -9.17 -5.08
N ILE A 80 -17.12 -8.61 -5.48
CA ILE A 80 -18.18 -9.42 -6.06
C ILE A 80 -17.74 -9.71 -7.50
N PRO A 81 -17.52 -10.97 -7.90
CA PRO A 81 -17.26 -11.29 -9.29
C PRO A 81 -18.53 -10.95 -10.08
N GLN A 82 -18.58 -9.78 -10.70
CA GLN A 82 -19.66 -9.44 -11.63
C GLN A 82 -19.51 -10.33 -12.86
N LYS A 83 -20.26 -11.44 -12.89
CA LYS A 83 -20.72 -12.03 -14.15
C LYS A 83 -21.55 -10.94 -14.85
N ASN A 84 -21.08 -10.47 -16.02
CA ASN A 84 -21.82 -9.67 -17.03
C ASN A 84 -21.25 -8.27 -17.38
N SER A 85 -19.95 -7.99 -17.24
CA SER A 85 -19.37 -6.80 -17.88
C SER A 85 -19.16 -7.04 -19.39
N ILE A 86 -20.14 -6.62 -20.19
CA ILE A 86 -19.99 -6.47 -21.64
C ILE A 86 -19.03 -5.31 -21.88
N CYS A 87 -17.85 -5.62 -22.40
CA CYS A 87 -16.87 -4.62 -22.85
C CYS A 87 -17.52 -3.70 -23.90
N ARG A 88 -17.58 -2.40 -23.63
CA ARG A 88 -17.75 -1.38 -24.67
C ARG A 88 -16.41 -0.66 -24.86
N GLU A 89 -16.05 -0.50 -26.13
CA GLU A 89 -14.77 0.05 -26.59
C GLU A 89 -14.51 1.46 -26.04
N GLU A 90 -13.28 1.68 -25.57
CA GLU A 90 -12.82 2.94 -24.98
C GLU A 90 -12.64 4.04 -26.05
N PRO A 91 -12.94 5.32 -25.73
CA PRO A 91 -12.45 6.43 -26.52
C PRO A 91 -10.95 6.63 -26.25
N SER A 92 -10.20 6.91 -27.32
CA SER A 92 -8.75 7.12 -27.29
C SER A 92 -8.31 8.20 -26.27
N PRO A 93 -7.25 7.94 -25.47
CA PRO A 93 -6.86 8.81 -24.37
C PRO A 93 -6.27 10.14 -24.86
N SER A 94 -6.56 11.22 -24.12
CA SER A 94 -5.98 12.54 -24.38
C SER A 94 -4.46 12.53 -24.08
N PRO A 95 -3.63 13.26 -24.84
CA PRO A 95 -2.16 13.16 -24.76
C PRO A 95 -1.57 13.43 -23.37
N GLY A 96 -2.23 14.25 -22.55
CA GLY A 96 -1.76 14.57 -21.20
C GLY A 96 -2.00 13.46 -20.16
N LEU A 97 -2.99 12.59 -20.38
CA LEU A 97 -3.27 11.46 -19.49
C LEU A 97 -2.23 10.34 -19.66
N TYR A 98 -1.79 10.11 -20.90
CA TYR A 98 -0.82 9.08 -21.24
C TYR A 98 0.53 9.28 -20.51
N ASP A 99 1.02 10.52 -20.45
CA ASP A 99 2.27 10.85 -19.76
C ASP A 99 2.16 10.78 -18.23
N PHE A 100 0.95 10.89 -17.68
CA PHE A 100 0.70 10.72 -16.25
C PHE A 100 0.56 9.25 -15.89
N GLU A 101 -0.18 8.46 -16.68
CA GLU A 101 -0.30 7.02 -16.50
C GLU A 101 1.05 6.31 -16.63
N LYS A 102 1.88 6.72 -17.60
CA LYS A 102 3.23 6.17 -17.76
C LYS A 102 4.12 6.44 -16.55
N ARG A 103 3.98 7.61 -15.92
CA ARG A 103 4.72 7.97 -14.69
C ARG A 103 4.21 7.21 -13.47
N ALA A 104 2.89 7.06 -13.33
CA ALA A 104 2.30 6.28 -12.26
C ALA A 104 2.69 4.79 -12.37
N GLN A 105 2.69 4.24 -13.59
CA GLN A 105 3.11 2.87 -13.85
C GLN A 105 4.60 2.67 -13.54
N GLN A 106 5.47 3.60 -13.97
CA GLN A 106 6.90 3.55 -13.64
C GLN A 106 7.18 3.56 -12.13
N GLU A 107 6.39 4.31 -11.36
CA GLU A 107 6.59 4.37 -9.92
C GLU A 107 6.10 3.10 -9.22
N LEU A 108 5.01 2.49 -9.69
CA LEU A 108 4.57 1.17 -9.23
C LEU A 108 5.63 0.09 -9.53
N ASP A 109 6.17 0.07 -10.75
CA ASP A 109 7.21 -0.89 -11.14
C ASP A 109 8.48 -0.73 -10.30
N ARG A 110 8.84 0.51 -9.93
CA ARG A 110 9.97 0.79 -9.03
C ARG A 110 9.71 0.32 -7.61
N VAL A 111 8.50 0.52 -7.09
CA VAL A 111 8.12 0.05 -5.75
C VAL A 111 8.11 -1.47 -5.71
N GLU A 112 7.57 -2.14 -6.73
CA GLU A 112 7.61 -3.60 -6.83
C GLU A 112 9.04 -4.13 -6.96
N ALA A 113 9.89 -3.50 -7.78
CA ALA A 113 11.30 -3.88 -7.91
C ALA A 113 12.04 -3.75 -6.57
N ARG A 114 11.79 -2.65 -5.83
CA ARG A 114 12.37 -2.43 -4.51
C ARG A 114 11.90 -3.48 -3.50
N GLN A 115 10.61 -3.81 -3.47
CA GLN A 115 10.08 -4.86 -2.59
C GLN A 115 10.64 -6.24 -2.93
N ARG A 116 10.81 -6.57 -4.22
CA ARG A 116 11.45 -7.83 -4.63
C ARG A 116 12.91 -7.88 -4.20
N GLN A 117 13.64 -6.77 -4.34
CA GLN A 117 15.04 -6.70 -3.94
C GLN A 117 15.21 -6.80 -2.42
N GLU A 118 14.36 -6.11 -1.64
CA GLU A 118 14.34 -6.26 -0.17
C GLU A 118 13.98 -7.69 0.27
N LYS A 119 13.10 -8.37 -0.47
CA LYS A 119 12.77 -9.78 -0.23
C LYS A 119 13.95 -10.72 -0.53
N ILE A 120 14.65 -10.51 -1.65
CA ILE A 120 15.84 -11.28 -2.02
C ILE A 120 16.98 -11.04 -1.02
N GLU A 121 17.21 -9.79 -0.59
CA GLU A 121 18.23 -9.47 0.42
C GLU A 121 17.91 -10.09 1.78
N ARG A 122 16.64 -10.06 2.21
CA ARG A 122 16.21 -10.75 3.44
C ARG A 122 16.41 -12.26 3.34
N GLN A 123 16.06 -12.86 2.20
CA GLN A 123 16.22 -14.30 1.99
C GLN A 123 17.70 -14.70 1.95
N SER A 124 18.54 -13.91 1.28
CA SER A 124 19.99 -14.12 1.23
C SER A 124 20.67 -13.98 2.59
N ARG A 125 20.24 -13.01 3.42
CA ARG A 125 20.71 -12.89 4.82
C ARG A 125 20.32 -14.09 5.67
N LEU A 126 19.08 -14.56 5.56
CA LEU A 126 18.62 -15.76 6.27
C LEU A 126 19.41 -17.00 5.83
N GLU A 127 19.63 -17.19 4.53
CA GLU A 127 20.44 -18.30 4.00
C GLU A 127 21.89 -18.24 4.48
N GLN A 128 22.50 -17.04 4.59
CA GLN A 128 23.83 -16.88 5.17
C GLN A 128 23.87 -17.11 6.69
N GLU A 129 22.83 -16.72 7.43
CA GLU A 129 22.70 -17.03 8.86
C GLU A 129 22.53 -18.55 9.08
N PHE A 130 21.71 -19.23 8.29
CA PHE A 130 21.57 -20.69 8.32
C PHE A 130 22.84 -21.42 7.88
N ALA A 131 23.60 -20.89 6.92
CA ALA A 131 24.88 -21.47 6.50
C ALA A 131 25.99 -21.30 7.54
N ARG A 132 25.87 -20.33 8.46
CA ARG A 132 26.79 -20.14 9.60
C ARG A 132 26.44 -20.99 10.81
N VAL A 133 25.23 -21.56 10.87
CA VAL A 133 24.91 -22.66 11.79
C VAL A 133 25.56 -23.90 11.19
N GLU A 134 26.86 -24.07 11.46
CA GLU A 134 27.63 -25.21 11.00
C GLU A 134 27.04 -26.48 11.61
N MET A 135 26.72 -27.49 10.78
CA MET A 135 26.34 -28.82 11.25
C MET A 135 27.38 -29.43 12.20
N GLU A 136 28.62 -28.94 12.19
CA GLU A 136 29.68 -29.36 13.10
C GLU A 136 29.39 -29.02 14.56
N GLU A 137 28.72 -27.92 14.89
CA GLU A 137 28.31 -27.62 16.28
C GLU A 137 27.21 -28.56 16.76
N VAL A 138 26.29 -28.93 15.87
CA VAL A 138 25.21 -29.90 16.17
C VAL A 138 25.79 -31.31 16.36
N ASP A 139 26.73 -31.73 15.53
CA ASP A 139 27.38 -33.04 15.64
C ASP A 139 28.27 -33.14 16.90
N LEU A 140 28.96 -32.06 17.28
CA LEU A 140 29.75 -32.00 18.52
C LEU A 140 28.88 -32.08 19.78
N GLU A 141 27.72 -31.40 19.81
CA GLU A 141 26.76 -31.53 20.91
C GLU A 141 26.14 -32.93 20.96
N LEU A 142 25.83 -33.54 19.81
CA LEU A 142 25.29 -34.90 19.72
C LEU A 142 26.28 -35.96 20.22
N GLU A 143 27.57 -35.83 19.89
CA GLU A 143 28.62 -36.72 20.40
C GLU A 143 28.83 -36.54 21.91
N LYS A 144 28.79 -35.30 22.42
CA LYS A 144 28.83 -35.02 23.87
C LYS A 144 27.66 -35.67 24.61
N LEU A 145 26.44 -35.51 24.10
CA LEU A 145 25.24 -36.07 24.71
C LEU A 145 25.26 -37.61 24.72
N LYS A 146 25.75 -38.23 23.62
CA LYS A 146 25.95 -39.69 23.54
C LYS A 146 27.03 -40.17 24.52
N ALA A 147 28.09 -39.40 24.72
CA ALA A 147 29.16 -39.74 25.66
C ALA A 147 28.68 -39.70 27.11
N GLU A 148 27.87 -38.70 27.48
CA GLU A 148 27.25 -38.59 28.81
C GLU A 148 26.26 -39.73 29.09
N MET A 149 25.47 -40.14 28.08
CA MET A 149 24.55 -41.27 28.20
C MET A 149 25.23 -42.65 28.34
N ARG A 150 26.49 -42.80 27.93
CA ARG A 150 27.26 -44.06 28.09
C ARG A 150 27.95 -44.19 29.45
N GLN A 151 27.97 -43.11 30.24
CA GLN A 151 28.58 -43.09 31.58
C GLN A 151 27.56 -43.27 32.72
N GLN A 152 26.28 -43.45 32.40
CA GLN A 152 25.23 -43.93 33.31
C GLN A 152 24.97 -45.42 33.08
#